data_AF-B4IS52-F1
#
_entry.id   AF-B4IS52-F1
#
_cell.length_a   1.000
_cell.length_b   1.000
_cell.length_c   1.000
_cell.angle_alpha   90.00
_cell.angle_beta   90.00
_cell.angle_gamma   90.00
#
_symmetry.space_group_name_H-M   'P 1'
#
loop_
_entity.id
_entity.type
_entity.pdbx_description
1 polymer ?
#
loop_
_entity_poly.entity_id
_entity_poly.type
_entity_poly.pdbx_seq_one_letter_code
_entity_poly.pdbx_strand_id
1 'polypeptide(L)'
;MPSCHVSQHAPVCMCEPGFSGDPFTGCYKILETPIEVSQPCRPSPCGLNALCEERNRAAACKCLPEYFGDPYTECRPECVINSDCPKSRACVNQRCVDPCPGMCGHSALCAVFNHAPNCECLLGYTGTPLSAVTWYRDATL
;
A
#
# COMPACT_ATOMS: atom_id res chain seq x y z
N MET A 1 26.33 -16.97 -43.55
CA MET A 1 27.60 -17.53 -44.06
C MET A 1 28.51 -16.36 -44.46
N PRO A 2 29.85 -16.48 -44.49
CA PRO A 2 30.68 -15.49 -45.17
C PRO A 2 30.51 -15.59 -46.70
N SER A 3 30.46 -14.44 -47.37
CA SER A 3 30.48 -14.31 -48.84
C SER A 3 31.78 -13.59 -49.24
N CYS A 4 32.55 -14.20 -50.14
CA CYS A 4 33.87 -13.74 -50.53
C CYS A 4 34.03 -13.65 -52.05
N HIS A 5 34.73 -12.63 -52.53
CA HIS A 5 35.14 -12.49 -53.92
C HIS A 5 36.57 -11.93 -54.01
N VAL A 6 37.24 -12.12 -55.15
CA VAL A 6 38.60 -11.60 -55.36
C VAL A 6 38.53 -10.23 -56.03
N SER A 7 39.19 -9.24 -55.43
CA SER A 7 39.33 -7.89 -55.97
C SER A 7 40.79 -7.44 -55.84
N GLN A 8 41.42 -7.04 -56.95
CA GLN A 8 42.83 -6.64 -57.01
C GLN A 8 43.80 -7.66 -56.38
N HIS A 9 43.66 -8.94 -56.74
CA HIS A 9 44.45 -10.06 -56.18
C HIS A 9 44.32 -10.25 -54.67
N ALA A 10 43.36 -9.59 -54.03
CA ALA A 10 43.07 -9.72 -52.60
C ALA A 10 41.66 -10.31 -52.39
N PRO A 11 41.47 -11.20 -51.40
CA PRO A 11 40.15 -11.68 -51.02
C PRO A 11 39.40 -10.60 -50.24
N VAL A 12 38.19 -10.27 -50.69
CA VAL A 12 37.27 -9.37 -50.00
C VAL A 12 36.08 -10.18 -49.53
N CYS A 13 35.91 -10.28 -48.21
CA CYS A 13 34.89 -11.08 -47.56
C CYS A 13 33.96 -10.22 -46.72
N MET A 14 32.67 -10.56 -46.70
CA MET A 14 31.64 -9.94 -45.86
C MET A 14 30.68 -10.99 -45.31
N CYS A 15 30.12 -10.77 -44.12
CA CYS A 15 29.05 -11.61 -43.62
C CYS A 15 27.74 -11.31 -44.37
N GLU A 16 27.01 -12.36 -44.73
CA GLU A 16 25.67 -12.24 -45.31
C GLU A 16 24.70 -11.49 -44.38
N PRO A 17 23.62 -10.89 -44.94
CA PRO A 17 22.57 -10.27 -44.14
C PRO A 17 22.03 -11.22 -43.05
N GLY A 18 21.96 -10.73 -41.81
CA GLY A 18 21.55 -11.53 -40.65
C GLY A 18 22.68 -12.31 -39.97
N PHE A 19 23.93 -12.12 -40.40
CA PHE A 19 25.13 -12.65 -39.74
C PHE A 19 26.09 -11.51 -39.35
N SER A 20 26.84 -11.70 -38.27
CA SER A 20 27.87 -10.79 -37.77
C SER A 20 29.14 -11.57 -37.42
N GLY A 21 30.23 -10.86 -37.18
CA GLY A 21 31.55 -11.44 -36.88
C GLY A 21 32.61 -11.07 -37.91
N ASP A 22 33.72 -11.80 -37.88
CA ASP A 22 34.82 -11.63 -38.82
C ASP A 22 34.59 -12.54 -40.04
N PRO A 23 34.44 -11.99 -41.26
CA PRO A 23 34.23 -12.79 -42.46
C PRO A 23 35.36 -13.76 -42.81
N PHE A 24 36.58 -13.53 -42.33
CA PHE A 24 37.74 -14.39 -42.58
C PHE A 24 37.86 -15.53 -41.55
N THR A 25 37.37 -15.30 -40.34
CA THR A 25 37.46 -16.26 -39.23
C THR A 25 36.16 -17.06 -39.05
N GLY A 26 35.01 -16.42 -39.29
CA GLY A 26 33.69 -17.03 -39.20
C GLY A 26 32.59 -16.02 -38.90
N CYS A 27 31.49 -16.11 -39.66
CA CYS A 27 30.27 -15.35 -39.41
C CYS A 27 29.27 -16.18 -38.61
N TYR A 28 28.68 -15.57 -37.58
CA TYR A 28 27.64 -16.17 -36.74
C TYR A 28 26.30 -15.45 -36.93
N LYS A 29 25.19 -16.20 -36.76
CA LYS A 29 23.84 -15.64 -36.92
C LYS A 29 23.61 -14.58 -35.85
N ILE A 30 23.09 -13.43 -36.25
CA ILE A 30 22.64 -12.40 -35.30
C ILE A 30 21.40 -12.98 -34.63
N LEU A 31 21.53 -13.34 -33.37
CA LEU A 31 20.39 -13.67 -32.54
C LEU A 31 19.78 -12.34 -32.10
N GLU A 32 18.59 -12.03 -32.61
CA GLU A 32 17.79 -10.97 -32.03
C GLU A 32 17.46 -11.42 -30.60
N THR A 33 18.16 -10.85 -29.62
CA THR A 33 17.76 -11.02 -28.23
C THR A 33 16.37 -10.42 -28.09
N PRO A 34 15.37 -11.17 -27.58
CA PRO A 34 14.08 -10.59 -27.25
C PRO A 34 14.33 -9.36 -26.38
N ILE A 35 13.73 -8.22 -26.72
CA ILE A 35 13.72 -7.07 -25.83
C ILE A 35 13.04 -7.55 -24.55
N GLU A 36 13.80 -7.70 -23.47
CA GLU A 36 13.20 -8.03 -22.18
C GLU A 36 12.27 -6.89 -21.80
N VAL A 37 10.97 -7.13 -21.92
CA VAL A 37 9.95 -6.24 -21.38
C VAL A 37 10.05 -6.38 -19.87
N SER A 38 10.85 -5.52 -19.24
CA SER A 38 10.89 -5.43 -17.79
C SER A 38 9.48 -5.13 -17.30
N GLN A 39 8.87 -6.04 -16.54
CA GLN A 39 7.61 -5.80 -15.84
C GLN A 39 7.95 -5.60 -14.36
N PRO A 40 8.25 -4.37 -13.90
CA PRO A 40 8.87 -4.17 -12.60
C PRO A 40 7.99 -4.63 -11.43
N CYS A 41 6.67 -4.65 -11.63
CA CYS A 41 5.69 -5.08 -10.64
C CYS A 41 5.25 -6.55 -10.77
N ARG A 42 5.88 -7.38 -11.64
CA ARG A 42 5.49 -8.79 -11.82
C ARG A 42 6.72 -9.72 -11.81
N PRO A 43 6.94 -10.50 -10.72
CA PRO A 43 6.20 -10.45 -9.46
C PRO A 43 6.45 -9.13 -8.72
N SER A 44 5.53 -8.74 -7.83
CA SER A 44 5.68 -7.46 -7.11
C SER A 44 6.87 -7.51 -6.14
N PRO A 45 7.76 -6.50 -6.16
CA PRO A 45 8.85 -6.39 -5.19
C PRO A 45 8.43 -5.68 -3.89
N CYS A 46 7.16 -5.31 -3.75
CA CYS A 46 6.66 -4.55 -2.61
C CYS A 46 6.28 -5.45 -1.43
N GLY A 47 6.32 -4.87 -0.23
CA GLY A 47 5.95 -5.53 1.01
C GLY A 47 4.46 -5.81 1.14
N LEU A 48 4.08 -6.47 2.24
CA LEU A 48 2.67 -6.72 2.55
C LEU A 48 1.89 -5.40 2.71
N ASN A 49 0.65 -5.38 2.23
CA ASN A 49 -0.24 -4.20 2.23
C ASN A 49 0.32 -2.97 1.52
N ALA A 50 1.20 -3.18 0.53
CA ALA A 50 1.70 -2.13 -0.36
C ALA A 50 1.22 -2.33 -1.80
N LEU A 51 0.96 -1.22 -2.49
CA LEU A 51 0.69 -1.12 -3.91
C LEU A 51 2.02 -0.95 -4.67
N CYS A 52 2.19 -1.71 -5.76
CA CYS A 52 3.26 -1.51 -6.71
C CYS A 52 2.78 -0.65 -7.88
N GLU A 53 3.47 0.45 -8.13
CA GLU A 53 3.25 1.34 -9.27
C GLU A 53 4.52 1.37 -10.13
N GLU A 54 4.35 1.31 -11.45
CA GLU A 54 5.49 1.47 -12.36
C GLU A 54 5.79 2.95 -12.55
N ARG A 55 7.01 3.36 -12.21
CA ARG A 55 7.50 4.74 -12.39
C ARG A 55 8.87 4.70 -13.04
N ASN A 56 9.01 5.32 -14.21
CA ASN A 56 10.27 5.37 -14.98
C ASN A 56 10.89 3.99 -15.28
N ARG A 57 10.07 2.99 -15.68
CA ARG A 57 10.49 1.59 -15.92
C ARG A 57 11.05 0.88 -14.68
N ALA A 58 10.76 1.39 -13.48
CA ALA A 58 11.10 0.77 -12.22
C ALA A 58 9.85 0.60 -11.35
N ALA A 59 9.92 -0.32 -10.39
CA ALA A 59 8.87 -0.50 -9.40
C ALA A 59 9.00 0.56 -8.30
N ALA A 60 7.90 1.22 -7.98
CA ALA A 60 7.77 2.09 -6.83
C ALA A 60 6.69 1.53 -5.91
N CYS A 61 7.02 1.40 -4.63
CA CYS A 61 6.10 0.85 -3.64
C CYS A 61 5.48 1.96 -2.80
N LYS A 62 4.18 1.84 -2.52
CA LYS A 62 3.42 2.77 -1.66
C LYS A 62 2.46 2.00 -0.78
N CYS A 63 2.33 2.36 0.50
CA CYS A 63 1.34 1.73 1.36
C CYS A 63 -0.08 1.96 0.84
N LEU A 64 -0.95 0.95 1.03
CA LEU A 64 -2.38 1.12 0.82
C LEU A 64 -2.93 2.23 1.73
N PRO A 65 -4.09 2.85 1.39
CA PRO A 65 -4.72 3.86 2.24
C PRO A 65 -4.92 3.33 3.67
N GLU A 66 -4.66 4.18 4.67
CA GLU A 66 -4.73 3.86 6.10
C GLU A 66 -3.70 2.84 6.62
N TYR A 67 -2.73 2.44 5.80
CA TYR A 67 -1.57 1.64 6.20
C TYR A 67 -0.31 2.51 6.26
N PHE A 68 0.57 2.21 7.21
CA PHE A 68 1.76 2.98 7.52
C PHE A 68 2.97 2.07 7.71
N GLY A 69 4.17 2.60 7.48
CA GLY A 69 5.43 1.84 7.58
C GLY A 69 6.26 1.96 6.31
N ASP A 70 7.06 0.93 6.06
CA ASP A 70 7.93 0.85 4.88
C ASP A 70 7.29 -0.03 3.81
N PRO A 71 6.89 0.53 2.66
CA PRO A 71 6.19 -0.21 1.61
C PRO A 71 7.05 -1.25 0.88
N TYR A 72 8.37 -1.27 1.07
CA TYR A 72 9.25 -2.30 0.52
C TYR A 72 9.35 -3.54 1.42
N THR A 73 9.06 -3.42 2.71
CA THR A 73 9.12 -4.51 3.68
C THR A 73 7.71 -4.93 4.12
N GLU A 74 6.97 -4.00 4.71
CA GLU A 74 5.60 -4.20 5.18
C GLU A 74 4.94 -2.90 5.61
N CYS A 75 3.68 -2.72 5.21
CA CYS A 75 2.81 -1.71 5.80
C CYS A 75 1.85 -2.35 6.81
N ARG A 76 1.69 -1.70 7.96
CA ARG A 76 0.81 -2.10 9.06
C ARG A 76 -0.33 -1.08 9.22
N PRO A 77 -1.52 -1.52 9.68
CA PRO A 77 -2.55 -0.58 10.08
C PRO A 77 -2.11 0.26 11.29
N GLU A 78 -2.83 1.34 11.59
CA GLU A 78 -2.58 2.16 12.79
C GLU A 78 -2.73 1.35 14.08
N CYS A 79 -3.71 0.44 14.13
CA CYS A 79 -3.93 -0.44 15.29
C CYS A 79 -4.51 -1.80 14.86
N VAL A 80 -4.30 -2.82 15.68
CA VAL A 80 -4.96 -4.12 15.60
C VAL A 80 -5.76 -4.39 16.87
N ILE A 81 -5.30 -3.86 18.00
CA ILE A 81 -5.95 -3.97 19.30
C ILE A 81 -6.05 -2.60 19.97
N ASN A 82 -6.99 -2.47 20.90
CA ASN A 82 -7.23 -1.22 21.63
C ASN A 82 -5.97 -0.65 22.29
N SER A 83 -5.11 -1.52 22.86
CA SER A 83 -3.87 -1.10 23.52
C SER A 83 -2.82 -0.48 22.60
N ASP A 84 -2.97 -0.60 21.27
CA ASP A 84 -2.12 0.10 20.31
C ASP A 84 -2.48 1.59 20.24
N CYS A 85 -3.70 1.95 20.64
CA CYS A 85 -4.20 3.32 20.66
C CYS A 85 -3.91 4.02 22.00
N PRO A 86 -3.91 5.36 22.02
CA PRO A 86 -3.99 6.12 23.27
C PRO A 86 -5.23 5.72 24.08
N LYS A 87 -5.16 5.82 25.41
CA LYS A 87 -6.28 5.44 26.32
C LYS A 87 -7.61 6.16 26.02
N SER A 88 -7.55 7.32 25.38
CA SER A 88 -8.69 8.13 24.96
C SER A 88 -9.29 7.75 23.60
N ARG A 89 -8.79 6.70 22.94
CA ARG A 89 -9.26 6.24 21.62
C ARG A 89 -9.43 4.73 21.58
N ALA A 90 -10.30 4.23 20.72
CA ALA A 90 -10.52 2.80 20.52
C ALA A 90 -10.01 2.38 19.14
N CYS A 91 -9.55 1.13 19.02
CA CYS A 91 -9.22 0.54 17.74
C CYS A 91 -10.49 0.07 17.05
N VAL A 92 -10.93 0.79 16.03
CA VAL A 92 -12.12 0.48 15.24
C VAL A 92 -11.74 0.50 13.78
N ASN A 93 -11.99 -0.61 13.07
CA ASN A 93 -11.61 -0.78 11.66
C ASN A 93 -10.15 -0.39 11.41
N GLN A 94 -9.24 -0.94 12.24
CA GLN A 94 -7.79 -0.76 12.12
C GLN A 94 -7.28 0.68 12.31
N ARG A 95 -8.11 1.56 12.91
CA ARG A 95 -7.77 2.96 13.22
C ARG A 95 -8.13 3.35 14.64
N CYS A 96 -7.34 4.25 15.20
CA CYS A 96 -7.58 4.82 16.52
C CYS A 96 -8.56 5.98 16.42
N VAL A 97 -9.82 5.73 16.76
CA VAL A 97 -10.92 6.71 16.68
C VAL A 97 -11.47 7.03 18.06
N ASP A 98 -12.17 8.15 18.18
CA ASP A 98 -12.96 8.45 19.37
C ASP A 98 -14.23 7.57 19.36
N PRO A 99 -14.45 6.70 20.38
CA PRO A 99 -15.64 5.87 20.46
C PRO A 99 -16.88 6.63 20.96
N CYS A 100 -16.79 7.89 21.36
CA CYS A 100 -17.93 8.63 21.92
C CYS A 100 -19.08 8.99 20.95
N PRO A 101 -18.84 9.38 19.69
CA PRO A 101 -19.91 9.82 18.80
C PRO A 101 -21.03 8.78 18.63
N GLY A 102 -22.24 9.13 19.06
CA GLY A 102 -23.43 8.28 18.93
C GLY A 102 -23.62 7.21 20.01
N MET A 103 -22.75 7.15 21.03
CA MET A 103 -22.84 6.12 22.08
C MET A 103 -23.66 6.53 23.31
N CYS A 104 -23.69 7.81 23.66
CA CYS A 104 -24.43 8.30 24.82
C CYS A 104 -25.78 8.93 24.41
N GLY A 105 -26.76 8.88 25.31
CA GLY A 105 -28.06 9.51 25.12
C GLY A 105 -27.98 11.04 25.02
N HIS A 106 -29.03 11.68 24.48
CA HIS A 106 -29.15 13.14 24.47
C HIS A 106 -28.99 13.71 25.89
N SER A 107 -28.18 14.76 26.03
CA SER A 107 -27.88 15.42 27.31
C SER A 107 -27.05 14.57 28.31
N ALA A 108 -26.25 13.62 27.81
CA ALA A 108 -25.18 12.97 28.55
C ALA A 108 -23.79 13.41 28.07
N LEU A 109 -22.85 13.56 28.99
CA LEU A 109 -21.43 13.76 28.72
C LEU A 109 -20.78 12.41 28.38
N CYS A 110 -20.04 12.36 27.28
CA CYS A 110 -19.21 11.19 26.96
C CYS A 110 -17.75 11.44 27.30
N ALA A 111 -17.14 10.53 28.04
CA ALA A 111 -15.70 10.48 28.26
C ALA A 111 -15.18 9.09 27.87
N VAL A 112 -13.99 9.01 27.30
CA VAL A 112 -13.39 7.72 26.94
C VAL A 112 -12.57 7.20 28.12
N PHE A 113 -12.93 6.01 28.62
CA PHE A 113 -12.21 5.33 29.67
C PHE A 113 -11.81 3.93 29.20
N ASN A 114 -10.50 3.66 29.17
CA ASN A 114 -9.94 2.38 28.74
C ASN A 114 -10.47 1.91 27.37
N HIS A 115 -10.41 2.79 26.37
CA HIS A 115 -10.89 2.54 24.99
C HIS A 115 -12.40 2.32 24.86
N ALA A 116 -13.19 2.54 25.92
CA ALA A 116 -14.63 2.43 25.91
C ALA A 116 -15.29 3.78 26.22
N PRO A 117 -16.46 4.07 25.63
CA PRO A 117 -17.24 5.24 25.99
C PRO A 117 -17.83 5.05 27.40
N ASN A 118 -17.64 6.05 28.24
CA ASN A 118 -18.29 6.19 29.54
C ASN A 118 -19.25 7.38 29.46
N CYS A 119 -20.52 7.13 29.72
CA CYS A 119 -21.58 8.12 29.61
C CYS A 119 -22.01 8.56 31.01
N GLU A 120 -21.95 9.86 31.28
CA GLU A 120 -22.41 10.45 32.53
C GLU A 120 -23.51 11.46 32.27
N CYS A 121 -24.56 11.46 33.09
CA CYS A 121 -25.64 12.43 32.98
C CYS A 121 -25.12 13.84 33.30
N LEU A 122 -25.54 14.85 32.53
CA LEU A 122 -25.22 16.25 32.86
C LEU A 122 -25.80 16.63 34.24
N LEU A 123 -25.12 17.54 34.95
CA LEU A 123 -25.63 18.13 36.20
C LEU A 123 -27.03 18.69 35.97
N GLY A 124 -28.02 18.21 36.73
CA GLY A 124 -29.42 18.60 36.53
C GLY A 124 -30.31 17.53 35.85
N TYR A 125 -29.73 16.42 35.39
CA TYR A 125 -30.46 15.35 34.70
C TYR A 125 -30.34 13.99 35.41
N THR A 126 -31.40 13.16 35.29
CA THR A 126 -31.51 11.79 35.83
C THR A 126 -32.03 10.82 34.76
N GLY A 127 -31.70 9.54 34.87
CA GLY A 127 -32.06 8.49 33.91
C GLY A 127 -30.90 7.57 33.56
N THR A 128 -31.08 6.73 32.55
CA THR A 128 -30.04 5.83 32.04
C THR A 128 -29.18 6.56 30.99
N PRO A 129 -27.86 6.67 31.20
CA PRO A 129 -26.95 7.42 30.31
C PRO A 129 -26.93 6.91 28.86
N LEU A 130 -27.39 5.67 28.64
CA LEU A 130 -27.37 4.98 27.34
C LEU A 130 -28.65 5.18 26.50
N SER A 131 -29.74 5.73 27.05
CA SER A 131 -31.02 5.81 26.32
C SER A 131 -31.64 7.21 26.29
N ALA A 132 -31.82 7.85 27.44
CA ALA A 132 -32.37 9.21 27.53
C ALA A 132 -32.23 9.73 28.95
N VAL A 133 -31.88 11.00 29.08
CA VAL A 133 -31.76 11.67 30.38
C VAL A 133 -32.81 12.78 30.47
N THR A 134 -33.56 12.85 31.57
CA THR A 134 -34.60 13.86 31.81
C THR A 134 -34.17 14.83 32.91
N TRP A 135 -34.66 16.06 32.89
CA TRP A 135 -34.38 17.04 33.94
C TRP A 135 -34.94 16.56 35.29
N TYR A 136 -34.21 16.78 36.39
CA TYR A 136 -34.67 16.41 37.75
C TYR A 136 -36.06 16.99 38.10
N ARG A 137 -36.45 18.13 37.51
CA ARG A 137 -37.75 18.76 37.77
C ARG A 137 -38.94 18.05 37.11
N ASP A 138 -38.68 17.25 36.08
CA ASP A 138 -39.72 16.53 35.32
C ASP A 138 -39.79 15.04 35.69
N ALA A 139 -38.90 14.56 36.57
CA ALA A 139 -38.86 13.17 37.04
C ALA A 139 -39.88 12.85 38.15
N THR A 140 -40.64 13.85 38.61
CA THR A 140 -41.76 13.68 39.54
C THR A 140 -43.09 13.95 38.84
N LEU A 141 -43.58 12.95 38.12
CA LEU A 141 -45.01 12.75 37.83
C LEU A 141 -45.33 11.26 37.97
#